data_AF-A0A6P0WK76-F1
#
_entry.id   AF-A0A6P0WK76-F1
#
_cell.length_a   1.000
_cell.length_b   1.000
_cell.length_c   1.000
_cell.angle_alpha   90.00
_cell.angle_beta   90.00
_cell.angle_gamma   90.00
#
_symmetry.space_group_name_H-M   'P 1'
#
loop_
_entity.id
_entity.type
_entity.pdbx_description
1 polymer ?
#
loop_
_entity_poly.entity_id
_entity_poly.type
_entity_poly.pdbx_seq_one_letter_code
_entity_poly.pdbx_strand_id
1 'polypeptide(L)'
;MPTGASQPFYLQDQPTPPSQLELDNSYFLVKLHDAQAFFQANFLKNADLVIFSSSVTSSFQPNSSTQSLHKISTIQRNTPCRLGLSTNLTDWLPAKSGDSLRINIKYTVLQGRPIQKFVNHMQQADLVAKLSLRPDWAVAVKVTDIVGKLLSFLAQEGKQQDLFPLVMDFNVADLRAGYYLVYGSHSDELWPPPQFLKIDANERLIDNSFKSSLSRLSYAVIRVLGIKRLRQEEFRDEPWWQLLQTVKENILNTDPTDERERRELLDEWSFSLQQVSGLAYKRREFLLSEIQQILAVAQTEVEQKLRPQVTAESFDAEDELPDELQDILGVETEQDLHNLVRDYQDALEVSQQLLKQYEL
;
A
#
# COMPACT_ATOMS: atom_id res chain seq x y z
N MET A 1 -31.36 -16.35 9.32
CA MET A 1 -30.26 -16.22 8.34
C MET A 1 -29.15 -15.43 9.03
N PRO A 2 -27.87 -15.54 8.64
CA PRO A 2 -26.81 -14.85 9.37
C PRO A 2 -26.93 -13.33 9.19
N THR A 3 -27.26 -12.63 10.27
CA THR A 3 -26.89 -11.22 10.43
C THR A 3 -25.37 -11.13 10.59
N GLY A 4 -24.75 -10.10 10.00
CA GLY A 4 -23.28 -9.95 9.97
C GLY A 4 -22.73 -9.76 8.56
N ALA A 5 -21.50 -10.24 8.35
CA ALA A 5 -20.72 -10.07 7.12
C ALA A 5 -20.39 -11.42 6.46
N SER A 6 -20.28 -11.45 5.13
CA SER A 6 -19.69 -12.56 4.41
C SER A 6 -18.18 -12.66 4.69
N GLN A 7 -17.59 -13.83 4.40
CA GLN A 7 -16.16 -13.90 4.15
C GLN A 7 -15.81 -13.16 2.85
N PRO A 8 -14.55 -12.72 2.64
CA PRO A 8 -14.13 -12.14 1.38
C PRO A 8 -14.25 -13.17 0.26
N PHE A 9 -14.83 -12.79 -0.88
CA PHE A 9 -14.90 -13.68 -2.04
C PHE A 9 -14.40 -12.99 -3.30
N TYR A 10 -13.62 -13.75 -4.08
CA TYR A 10 -13.16 -13.35 -5.41
C TYR A 10 -14.30 -13.53 -6.42
N LEU A 11 -14.65 -12.46 -7.16
CA LEU A 11 -15.71 -12.50 -8.16
C LEU A 11 -15.27 -13.34 -9.37
N GLN A 12 -16.10 -14.27 -9.84
CA GLN A 12 -15.75 -15.12 -10.98
C GLN A 12 -16.04 -14.46 -12.33
N ASP A 13 -17.13 -13.68 -12.43
CA ASP A 13 -17.48 -12.85 -13.58
C ASP A 13 -17.01 -11.41 -13.31
N GLN A 14 -15.85 -11.05 -13.87
CA GLN A 14 -15.21 -9.75 -13.74
C GLN A 14 -14.30 -9.47 -14.96
N PRO A 15 -13.97 -8.20 -15.27
CA PRO A 15 -12.97 -7.89 -16.30
C PRO A 15 -11.62 -8.54 -16.00
N THR A 16 -10.96 -9.07 -17.03
CA THR A 16 -9.60 -9.63 -16.90
C THR A 16 -8.65 -8.58 -16.32
N PRO A 17 -7.89 -8.89 -15.25
CA PRO A 17 -6.93 -7.94 -14.69
C PRO A 17 -5.79 -7.65 -15.68
N PRO A 18 -5.19 -6.44 -15.66
CA PRO A 18 -4.12 -6.08 -16.61
C PRO A 18 -2.89 -6.99 -16.55
N SER A 19 -2.57 -7.49 -15.35
CA SER A 19 -1.54 -8.49 -15.09
C SER A 19 -2.03 -9.43 -13.99
N GLN A 20 -1.61 -10.70 -14.05
CA GLN A 20 -1.77 -11.63 -12.93
C GLN A 20 -0.68 -11.38 -11.87
N LEU A 21 -0.92 -11.80 -10.63
CA LEU A 21 0.09 -11.78 -9.59
C LEU A 21 0.92 -13.07 -9.68
N GLU A 22 2.21 -12.91 -9.95
CA GLU A 22 3.22 -13.96 -9.84
C GLU A 22 3.97 -13.73 -8.52
N LEU A 23 3.93 -14.71 -7.60
CA LEU A 23 4.59 -14.61 -6.30
C LEU A 23 6.09 -14.34 -6.47
N ASP A 24 6.61 -13.48 -5.60
CA ASP A 24 8.00 -13.01 -5.56
C ASP A 24 8.48 -12.26 -6.85
N ASN A 25 7.62 -12.16 -7.88
CA ASN A 25 7.89 -11.65 -9.22
C ASN A 25 6.85 -10.60 -9.67
N SER A 26 6.11 -10.00 -8.74
CA SER A 26 5.08 -8.99 -8.99
C SER A 26 4.97 -8.01 -7.83
N TYR A 27 4.39 -6.84 -8.10
CA TYR A 27 3.85 -5.94 -7.08
C TYR A 27 2.32 -5.93 -7.15
N PHE A 28 1.68 -5.68 -6.01
CA PHE A 28 0.25 -5.51 -5.92
C PHE A 28 -0.14 -4.20 -5.23
N LEU A 29 -1.32 -3.69 -5.57
CA LEU A 29 -1.91 -2.50 -4.98
C LEU A 29 -3.36 -2.81 -4.60
N VAL A 30 -3.74 -2.55 -3.36
CA VAL A 30 -5.12 -2.76 -2.90
C VAL A 30 -5.89 -1.44 -2.87
N LYS A 31 -7.03 -1.41 -3.56
CA LYS A 31 -7.87 -0.24 -3.73
C LYS A 31 -9.30 -0.52 -3.26
N LEU A 32 -9.88 0.40 -2.50
CA LEU A 32 -11.32 0.46 -2.29
C LEU A 32 -11.96 1.01 -3.56
N HIS A 33 -12.78 0.19 -4.23
CA HIS A 33 -13.29 0.48 -5.58
C HIS A 33 -14.72 1.04 -5.58
N ASP A 34 -15.61 0.41 -4.83
CA ASP A 34 -16.98 0.89 -4.56
C ASP A 34 -17.38 0.50 -3.13
N ALA A 35 -18.26 1.26 -2.51
CA ALA A 35 -18.76 0.98 -1.17
C ALA A 35 -20.18 1.52 -0.97
N GLN A 36 -21.05 0.71 -0.39
CA GLN A 36 -22.42 1.08 -0.07
C GLN A 36 -22.72 0.80 1.41
N ALA A 37 -23.40 1.75 2.05
CA ALA A 37 -24.04 1.56 3.34
C ALA A 37 -25.55 1.42 3.14
N PHE A 38 -26.18 0.45 3.81
CA PHE A 38 -27.63 0.35 3.91
C PHE A 38 -28.03 0.24 5.39
N PHE A 39 -28.90 1.16 5.83
CA PHE A 39 -29.41 1.16 7.20
C PHE A 39 -30.92 0.91 7.22
N GLN A 40 -31.29 -0.31 7.60
CA GLN A 40 -32.67 -0.61 8.00
C GLN A 40 -32.89 -0.07 9.42
N ALA A 41 -33.72 0.97 9.57
CA ALA A 41 -33.84 1.62 10.87
C ALA A 41 -34.63 0.77 11.86
N ASN A 42 -33.87 0.09 12.73
CA ASN A 42 -34.35 -0.73 13.83
C ASN A 42 -34.17 0.01 15.18
N PHE A 43 -32.93 0.34 15.57
CA PHE A 43 -32.63 0.96 16.87
C PHE A 43 -32.47 2.49 16.83
N LEU A 44 -31.74 3.04 15.86
CA LEU A 44 -31.56 4.49 15.70
C LEU A 44 -32.66 5.09 14.80
N LYS A 45 -33.75 5.58 15.40
CA LYS A 45 -34.90 6.16 14.65
C LYS A 45 -34.56 7.41 13.84
N ASN A 46 -33.54 8.17 14.25
CA ASN A 46 -33.10 9.43 13.62
C ASN A 46 -31.61 9.34 13.23
N ALA A 47 -31.26 8.26 12.52
CA ALA A 47 -29.95 8.08 11.93
C ALA A 47 -29.80 8.96 10.69
N ASP A 48 -28.89 9.94 10.74
CA ASP A 48 -28.75 10.95 9.69
C ASP A 48 -27.36 10.90 9.01
N LEU A 49 -26.39 10.24 9.64
CA LEU A 49 -25.01 10.13 9.17
C LEU A 49 -24.50 8.69 9.23
N VAL A 50 -23.62 8.33 8.29
CA VAL A 50 -22.75 7.17 8.35
C VAL A 50 -21.29 7.63 8.30
N ILE A 51 -20.47 7.11 9.20
CA ILE A 51 -19.00 7.16 9.13
C ILE A 51 -18.54 5.84 8.50
N PHE A 52 -17.86 5.92 7.37
CA PHE A 52 -17.00 4.87 6.88
C PHE A 52 -15.60 5.07 7.45
N SER A 53 -15.00 4.01 7.99
CA SER A 53 -13.59 3.96 8.38
C SER A 53 -12.95 2.75 7.72
N SER A 54 -11.75 2.89 7.17
CA SER A 54 -10.92 1.77 6.73
C SER A 54 -9.54 1.92 7.34
N SER A 55 -8.96 0.82 7.80
CA SER A 55 -7.58 0.74 8.26
C SER A 55 -6.88 -0.48 7.66
N VAL A 56 -5.59 -0.33 7.34
CA VAL A 56 -4.76 -1.45 6.86
C VAL A 56 -3.58 -1.68 7.80
N THR A 57 -3.39 -2.95 8.17
CA THR A 57 -2.25 -3.46 8.94
C THR A 57 -1.55 -4.53 8.11
N SER A 58 -0.23 -4.57 8.16
CA SER A 58 0.61 -5.16 7.10
C SER A 58 1.88 -5.78 7.71
N SER A 59 2.31 -6.94 7.25
CA SER A 59 3.63 -7.50 7.63
C SER A 59 4.80 -6.81 6.94
N PHE A 60 4.57 -6.16 5.79
CA PHE A 60 5.61 -5.44 5.04
C PHE A 60 6.27 -4.30 5.82
N GLN A 61 5.57 -3.74 6.81
CA GLN A 61 6.07 -2.68 7.69
C GLN A 61 5.43 -2.84 9.09
N PRO A 62 5.96 -3.70 9.98
CA PRO A 62 5.32 -4.03 11.24
C PRO A 62 5.19 -2.84 12.21
N ASN A 63 5.97 -1.77 11.99
CA ASN A 63 5.99 -0.56 12.83
C ASN A 63 5.42 0.69 12.14
N SER A 64 4.96 0.63 10.88
CA SER A 64 4.46 1.84 10.20
C SER A 64 3.02 2.18 10.57
N SER A 65 2.66 3.45 10.38
CA SER A 65 1.35 3.98 10.76
C SER A 65 0.24 3.37 9.90
N THR A 66 -0.74 2.75 10.56
CA THR A 66 -1.96 2.23 9.97
C THR A 66 -2.64 3.25 9.05
N GLN A 67 -2.51 3.09 7.72
CA GLN A 67 -3.19 3.96 6.76
C GLN A 67 -4.70 3.91 7.02
N SER A 68 -5.26 5.05 7.42
CA SER A 68 -6.62 5.16 7.96
C SER A 68 -7.45 6.15 7.15
N LEU A 69 -8.46 5.66 6.43
CA LEU A 69 -9.40 6.46 5.67
C LEU A 69 -10.68 6.66 6.49
N HIS A 70 -11.11 7.90 6.68
CA HIS A 70 -12.43 8.20 7.24
C HIS A 70 -13.26 9.05 6.27
N LYS A 71 -14.52 8.64 6.03
CA LYS A 71 -15.48 9.43 5.26
C LYS A 71 -16.80 9.51 6.01
N ILE A 72 -17.34 10.72 6.14
CA ILE A 72 -18.67 10.97 6.66
C ILE A 72 -19.60 11.19 5.46
N SER A 73 -20.80 10.61 5.49
CA SER A 73 -21.83 10.83 4.47
C SER A 73 -23.21 10.82 5.13
N THR A 74 -24.17 11.55 4.54
CA THR A 74 -25.55 11.48 4.99
C THR A 74 -26.14 10.13 4.63
N ILE A 75 -26.99 9.58 5.50
CA ILE A 75 -27.71 8.32 5.24
C ILE A 75 -29.20 8.54 5.47
N GLN A 76 -30.02 7.81 4.71
CA GLN A 76 -31.47 7.81 4.89
C GLN A 76 -31.94 6.39 5.23
N ARG A 77 -32.95 6.31 6.11
CA ARG A 77 -33.59 5.05 6.49
C ARG A 77 -34.05 4.28 5.25
N ASN A 78 -33.71 2.99 5.18
CA ASN A 78 -34.15 2.06 4.14
C ASN A 78 -33.77 2.47 2.70
N THR A 79 -32.79 3.38 2.54
CA THR A 79 -32.27 3.82 1.24
C THR A 79 -30.78 3.49 1.17
N PRO A 80 -30.29 2.84 0.08
CA PRO A 80 -28.85 2.63 -0.10
C PRO A 80 -28.12 3.96 -0.26
N CYS A 81 -27.05 4.15 0.51
CA CYS A 81 -26.12 5.25 0.36
C CYS A 81 -24.82 4.71 -0.25
N ARG A 82 -24.58 4.99 -1.54
CA ARG A 82 -23.27 4.76 -2.16
C ARG A 82 -22.31 5.82 -1.67
N LEU A 83 -21.21 5.41 -1.07
CA LEU A 83 -20.25 6.31 -0.43
C LEU A 83 -19.38 7.06 -1.44
N GLY A 84 -19.33 6.65 -2.70
CA GLY A 84 -18.50 7.30 -3.72
C GLY A 84 -17.04 7.35 -3.27
N LEU A 85 -16.51 6.19 -2.88
CA LEU A 85 -15.14 5.99 -2.45
C LEU A 85 -14.39 5.21 -3.52
N SER A 86 -13.34 5.82 -4.06
CA SER A 86 -12.43 5.15 -4.99
C SER A 86 -11.00 5.58 -4.64
N THR A 87 -10.38 4.90 -3.67
CA THR A 87 -9.07 5.28 -3.11
C THR A 87 -8.20 4.07 -2.88
N ASN A 88 -6.90 4.26 -3.02
CA ASN A 88 -5.91 3.28 -2.61
C ASN A 88 -6.02 3.08 -1.07
N LEU A 89 -5.86 1.84 -0.63
CA LEU A 89 -5.80 1.43 0.78
C LEU A 89 -4.38 1.02 1.21
N THR A 90 -3.52 0.76 0.22
CA THR A 90 -2.08 0.53 0.35
C THR A 90 -1.38 1.36 -0.70
N ASP A 91 -0.06 1.46 -0.60
CA ASP A 91 0.79 1.75 -1.74
C ASP A 91 1.06 0.46 -2.54
N TRP A 92 1.98 0.47 -3.49
CA TRP A 92 2.42 -0.76 -4.17
C TRP A 92 3.31 -1.57 -3.24
N LEU A 93 2.95 -2.84 -3.03
CA LEU A 93 3.63 -3.78 -2.14
C LEU A 93 4.17 -4.97 -2.94
N PRO A 94 5.34 -5.53 -2.60
CA PRO A 94 5.87 -6.70 -3.31
C PRO A 94 5.04 -7.95 -2.99
N ALA A 95 4.76 -8.79 -3.99
CA ALA A 95 3.91 -9.98 -3.83
C ALA A 95 4.68 -11.17 -3.21
N LYS A 96 5.30 -10.97 -2.04
CA LYS A 96 6.09 -12.00 -1.36
C LYS A 96 5.22 -13.08 -0.72
N SER A 97 5.58 -14.35 -0.91
CA SER A 97 4.75 -15.49 -0.46
C SER A 97 4.57 -15.61 1.06
N GLY A 98 5.50 -15.06 1.87
CA GLY A 98 5.43 -15.08 3.33
C GLY A 98 4.65 -13.93 3.97
N ASP A 99 4.22 -12.94 3.18
CA ASP A 99 3.59 -11.71 3.68
C ASP A 99 2.06 -11.77 3.77
N SER A 100 1.48 -10.91 4.60
CA SER A 100 0.04 -10.83 4.82
C SER A 100 -0.43 -9.39 5.04
N LEU A 101 -1.69 -9.15 4.67
CA LEU A 101 -2.33 -7.85 4.74
C LEU A 101 -3.74 -7.98 5.33
N ARG A 102 -3.97 -7.32 6.45
CA ARG A 102 -5.27 -7.26 7.13
C ARG A 102 -5.91 -5.89 6.89
N ILE A 103 -7.07 -5.88 6.24
CA ILE A 103 -7.89 -4.69 6.02
C ILE A 103 -9.10 -4.75 6.93
N ASN A 104 -9.30 -3.74 7.76
CA ASN A 104 -10.47 -3.57 8.58
C ASN A 104 -11.32 -2.42 8.03
N ILE A 105 -12.58 -2.68 7.69
CA ILE A 105 -13.53 -1.66 7.23
C ILE A 105 -14.71 -1.63 8.19
N LYS A 106 -15.10 -0.44 8.63
CA LYS A 106 -16.14 -0.24 9.63
C LYS A 106 -17.11 0.85 9.18
N TYR A 107 -18.40 0.56 9.29
CA TYR A 107 -19.47 1.50 8.98
C TYR A 107 -20.20 1.83 10.29
N THR A 108 -20.12 3.06 10.80
CA THR A 108 -20.81 3.44 12.04
C THR A 108 -21.87 4.48 11.75
N VAL A 109 -23.13 4.18 12.06
CA VAL A 109 -24.26 5.11 11.91
C VAL A 109 -24.41 5.93 13.18
N LEU A 110 -24.67 7.24 12.99
CA LEU A 110 -24.86 8.21 14.07
C LEU A 110 -26.28 8.79 14.04
N GLN A 111 -26.85 8.99 15.23
CA GLN A 111 -28.01 9.85 15.41
C GLN A 111 -27.62 11.32 15.18
N GLY A 112 -28.34 12.11 14.37
CA GLY A 112 -27.90 13.46 13.93
C GLY A 112 -27.88 14.60 14.98
N ARG A 113 -27.94 14.30 16.27
CA ARG A 113 -27.90 15.30 17.35
C ARG A 113 -26.52 15.94 17.71
N PRO A 114 -25.33 15.35 17.45
CA PRO A 114 -24.07 15.91 17.95
C PRO A 114 -23.48 17.05 17.10
N ILE A 115 -23.89 17.25 15.84
CA ILE A 115 -23.30 18.30 14.97
C ILE A 115 -23.54 19.72 15.52
N GLN A 116 -24.75 20.04 16.00
CA GLN A 116 -25.06 21.39 16.49
C GLN A 116 -24.18 21.81 17.68
N LYS A 117 -23.86 20.89 18.59
CA LYS A 117 -22.94 21.17 19.70
C LYS A 117 -21.50 21.34 19.26
N PHE A 118 -21.04 20.56 18.28
CA PHE A 118 -19.70 20.70 17.69
C PHE A 118 -19.53 22.06 17.00
N VAL A 119 -20.53 22.51 16.23
CA VAL A 119 -20.52 23.85 15.61
C VAL A 119 -20.43 24.96 16.67
N ASN A 120 -21.18 24.83 17.77
CA ASN A 120 -21.10 25.78 18.88
C ASN A 120 -19.71 25.77 19.57
N HIS A 121 -19.07 24.59 19.72
CA HIS A 121 -17.70 24.49 20.26
C HIS A 121 -16.64 25.08 19.31
N MET A 122 -16.78 24.86 17.99
CA MET A 122 -15.89 25.46 16.98
C MET A 122 -15.95 26.99 16.98
N GLN A 123 -17.15 27.55 17.19
CA GLN A 123 -17.35 29.00 17.35
C GLN A 123 -16.74 29.52 18.66
N GLN A 124 -16.81 28.77 19.75
CA GLN A 124 -16.17 29.11 21.03
C GLN A 124 -14.64 28.98 21.02
N ALA A 125 -14.08 28.13 20.15
CA ALA A 125 -12.65 27.85 20.06
C ALA A 125 -11.86 28.80 19.13
N ASP A 126 -12.52 29.76 18.49
CA ASP A 126 -11.95 30.77 17.59
C ASP A 126 -11.06 30.19 16.46
N LEU A 127 -11.40 28.98 16.01
CA LEU A 127 -10.64 28.24 14.99
C LEU A 127 -10.77 28.87 13.59
N VAL A 128 -11.86 29.58 13.33
CA VAL A 128 -12.11 30.28 12.06
C VAL A 128 -11.11 31.41 11.85
N ALA A 129 -10.71 32.13 12.91
CA ALA A 129 -9.71 33.20 12.83
C ALA A 129 -8.29 32.67 12.52
N LYS A 130 -7.97 31.43 12.93
CA LYS A 130 -6.63 30.84 12.79
C LYS A 130 -6.37 30.14 11.46
N LEU A 131 -7.38 29.93 10.63
CA LEU A 131 -7.24 29.38 9.27
C LEU A 131 -6.74 30.42 8.25
N SER A 132 -6.80 31.71 8.57
CA SER A 132 -6.46 32.82 7.67
C SER A 132 -4.96 33.17 7.58
N LEU A 133 -4.06 32.37 8.19
CA LEU A 133 -2.63 32.68 8.29
C LEU A 133 -1.73 31.61 7.65
N ARG A 134 -1.49 31.84 6.35
CA ARG A 134 -0.55 31.22 5.40
C ARG A 134 -0.76 29.73 5.01
N PRO A 135 -0.62 29.41 3.70
CA PRO A 135 -0.50 28.05 3.23
C PRO A 135 0.94 27.54 3.44
N ASP A 136 1.05 26.28 3.87
CA ASP A 136 2.04 25.27 3.46
C ASP A 136 2.22 24.24 4.59
N TRP A 137 1.96 22.97 4.23
CA TRP A 137 2.12 21.69 4.97
C TRP A 137 1.44 21.56 6.35
N ALA A 138 1.50 22.57 7.22
CA ALA A 138 0.81 22.59 8.52
C ALA A 138 -0.73 22.54 8.41
N VAL A 139 -1.29 22.77 7.22
CA VAL A 139 -2.74 22.69 6.96
C VAL A 139 -3.22 21.24 6.93
N ALA A 140 -2.48 20.32 6.30
CA ALA A 140 -2.89 18.92 6.17
C ALA A 140 -2.97 18.23 7.53
N VAL A 141 -1.91 18.35 8.34
CA VAL A 141 -1.87 17.80 9.71
C VAL A 141 -3.01 18.37 10.56
N LYS A 142 -3.24 19.69 10.53
CA LYS A 142 -4.34 20.33 11.28
C LYS A 142 -5.73 19.88 10.80
N VAL A 143 -5.94 19.65 9.51
CA VAL A 143 -7.21 19.14 9.00
C VAL A 143 -7.45 17.70 9.47
N THR A 144 -6.45 16.82 9.40
CA THR A 144 -6.57 15.45 9.93
C THR A 144 -6.84 15.46 11.44
N ASP A 145 -6.18 16.33 12.18
CA ASP A 145 -6.35 16.47 13.64
C ASP A 145 -7.75 17.02 14.02
N ILE A 146 -8.26 17.98 13.25
CA ILE A 146 -9.63 18.52 13.40
C ILE A 146 -10.67 17.46 13.02
N VAL A 147 -10.46 16.69 11.94
CA VAL A 147 -11.33 15.59 11.54
C VAL A 147 -11.29 14.46 12.58
N GLY A 148 -10.13 14.10 13.12
CA GLY A 148 -9.99 13.12 14.20
C GLY A 148 -10.71 13.55 15.48
N LYS A 149 -10.57 14.81 15.89
CA LYS A 149 -11.31 15.40 17.02
C LYS A 149 -12.82 15.46 16.77
N LEU A 150 -13.24 15.78 15.54
CA LEU A 150 -14.65 15.76 15.12
C LEU A 150 -15.22 14.34 15.16
N LEU A 151 -14.50 13.33 14.65
CA LEU A 151 -14.89 11.92 14.72
C LEU A 151 -14.99 11.42 16.16
N SER A 152 -14.00 11.76 17.00
CA SER A 152 -14.01 11.45 18.45
C SER A 152 -15.21 12.08 19.16
N PHE A 153 -15.52 13.35 18.88
CA PHE A 153 -16.67 14.05 19.46
C PHE A 153 -18.01 13.45 18.99
N LEU A 154 -18.14 13.17 17.69
CA LEU A 154 -19.31 12.46 17.13
C LEU A 154 -19.49 11.07 17.74
N ALA A 155 -18.40 10.39 18.10
CA ALA A 155 -18.43 9.08 18.74
C ALA A 155 -18.78 9.12 20.23
N GLN A 156 -18.37 10.17 20.94
CA GLN A 156 -18.65 10.32 22.38
C GLN A 156 -20.05 10.87 22.67
N GLU A 157 -20.58 11.78 21.85
CA GLU A 157 -21.91 12.40 22.08
C GLU A 157 -23.08 11.72 21.34
N GLY A 158 -22.82 10.99 20.26
CA GLY A 158 -23.85 10.32 19.47
C GLY A 158 -24.21 8.94 20.02
N LYS A 159 -25.50 8.58 20.04
CA LYS A 159 -25.85 7.15 20.05
C LYS A 159 -25.39 6.55 18.73
N GLN A 160 -24.35 5.72 18.80
CA GLN A 160 -23.78 5.02 17.66
C GLN A 160 -24.41 3.64 17.48
N GLN A 161 -24.44 3.15 16.25
CA GLN A 161 -24.65 1.74 15.95
C GLN A 161 -23.69 1.33 14.83
N ASP A 162 -22.89 0.31 15.08
CA ASP A 162 -22.02 -0.26 14.07
C ASP A 162 -22.84 -1.08 13.07
N LEU A 163 -22.83 -0.65 11.81
CA LEU A 163 -23.12 -1.51 10.69
C LEU A 163 -21.87 -2.36 10.40
N PHE A 164 -22.07 -3.65 10.12
CA PHE A 164 -21.18 -4.39 9.22
C PHE A 164 -19.66 -4.13 9.42
N PRO A 165 -19.06 -4.45 10.61
CA PRO A 165 -17.61 -4.49 10.72
C PRO A 165 -17.09 -5.58 9.78
N LEU A 166 -16.07 -5.22 9.03
CA LEU A 166 -15.43 -6.05 8.03
C LEU A 166 -13.97 -6.25 8.43
N VAL A 167 -13.51 -7.50 8.39
CA VAL A 167 -12.08 -7.80 8.44
C VAL A 167 -11.79 -8.73 7.27
N MET A 168 -10.80 -8.34 6.46
CA MET A 168 -10.32 -9.12 5.32
C MET A 168 -8.85 -9.41 5.58
N ASP A 169 -8.54 -10.69 5.77
CA ASP A 169 -7.18 -11.17 5.91
C ASP A 169 -6.74 -11.74 4.56
N PHE A 170 -5.86 -11.02 3.87
CA PHE A 170 -5.22 -11.47 2.64
C PHE A 170 -3.87 -12.09 2.97
N ASN A 171 -3.78 -13.41 2.80
CA ASN A 171 -2.50 -14.08 2.62
C ASN A 171 -1.99 -13.77 1.21
N VAL A 172 -0.77 -13.24 1.06
CA VAL A 172 -0.24 -12.86 -0.26
C VAL A 172 -0.06 -14.08 -1.16
N ALA A 173 0.26 -15.25 -0.59
CA ALA A 173 0.36 -16.52 -1.33
C ALA A 173 -0.94 -16.93 -2.06
N ASP A 174 -2.11 -16.53 -1.54
CA ASP A 174 -3.43 -16.85 -2.12
C ASP A 174 -4.04 -15.66 -2.91
N LEU A 175 -3.34 -14.53 -2.96
CA LEU A 175 -3.84 -13.27 -3.51
C LEU A 175 -3.85 -13.30 -5.04
N ARG A 176 -4.92 -12.78 -5.65
CA ARG A 176 -5.12 -12.72 -7.09
C ARG A 176 -5.44 -11.29 -7.50
N ALA A 177 -4.86 -10.80 -8.60
CA ALA A 177 -5.32 -9.55 -9.19
C ALA A 177 -6.78 -9.69 -9.64
N GLY A 178 -7.60 -8.68 -9.38
CA GLY A 178 -9.03 -8.68 -9.66
C GLY A 178 -9.87 -8.08 -8.54
N TYR A 179 -11.17 -8.32 -8.61
CA TYR A 179 -12.16 -7.78 -7.67
C TYR A 179 -12.57 -8.82 -6.62
N TYR A 180 -12.38 -8.43 -5.36
CA TYR A 180 -12.96 -9.07 -4.19
C TYR A 180 -14.16 -8.27 -3.74
N LEU A 181 -15.16 -8.96 -3.23
CA LEU A 181 -16.34 -8.34 -2.65
C LEU A 181 -16.59 -8.94 -1.27
N VAL A 182 -17.07 -8.09 -0.37
CA VAL A 182 -17.63 -8.52 0.90
C VAL A 182 -18.88 -7.71 1.16
N TYR A 183 -19.96 -8.38 1.55
CA TYR A 183 -21.25 -7.77 1.79
C TYR A 183 -21.91 -8.35 3.04
N GLY A 184 -22.93 -7.68 3.55
CA GLY A 184 -23.64 -8.13 4.74
C GLY A 184 -24.93 -7.39 5.00
N SER A 185 -25.67 -7.87 6.00
CA SER A 185 -26.90 -7.26 6.49
C SER A 185 -27.02 -7.31 8.01
N HIS A 186 -27.77 -6.35 8.54
CA HIS A 186 -28.23 -6.29 9.93
C HIS A 186 -29.64 -6.85 10.13
N SER A 187 -30.16 -7.55 9.13
CA SER A 187 -31.46 -8.23 9.14
C SER A 187 -31.41 -9.53 8.35
N ASP A 188 -32.44 -10.36 8.50
CA ASP A 188 -32.65 -11.64 7.78
C ASP A 188 -32.93 -11.47 6.27
N GLU A 189 -32.25 -10.55 5.60
CA GLU A 189 -32.28 -10.40 4.14
C GLU A 189 -31.68 -11.66 3.48
N LEU A 190 -32.28 -12.11 2.38
CA LEU A 190 -31.68 -13.13 1.53
C LEU A 190 -30.50 -12.52 0.76
N TRP A 191 -29.31 -13.05 1.02
CA TRP A 191 -28.07 -12.62 0.37
C TRP A 191 -28.01 -13.18 -1.07
N PRO A 192 -27.70 -12.36 -2.10
CA PRO A 192 -27.46 -12.85 -3.46
C PRO A 192 -26.32 -13.88 -3.47
N PRO A 193 -26.51 -15.08 -4.03
CA PRO A 193 -25.42 -16.04 -4.15
C PRO A 193 -24.28 -15.46 -5.03
N PRO A 194 -22.99 -15.63 -4.67
CA PRO A 194 -21.87 -14.96 -5.34
C PRO A 194 -21.81 -15.13 -6.86
N GLN A 195 -22.29 -16.26 -7.38
CA GLN A 195 -22.39 -16.56 -8.82
C GLN A 195 -23.32 -15.63 -9.63
N PHE A 196 -24.19 -14.84 -8.97
CA PHE A 196 -25.06 -13.85 -9.62
C PHE A 196 -24.50 -12.42 -9.54
N LEU A 197 -23.44 -12.21 -8.76
CA LEU A 197 -22.77 -10.93 -8.56
C LEU A 197 -21.60 -10.81 -9.55
N LYS A 198 -21.46 -9.65 -10.18
CA LYS A 198 -20.37 -9.41 -11.12
C LYS A 198 -19.97 -7.94 -11.23
N ILE A 199 -18.79 -7.71 -11.78
CA ILE A 199 -18.36 -6.38 -12.21
C ILE A 199 -18.69 -6.22 -13.69
N ASP A 200 -19.47 -5.19 -14.04
CA ASP A 200 -19.81 -4.89 -15.43
C ASP A 200 -18.65 -4.19 -16.18
N ALA A 201 -18.82 -3.96 -17.49
CA ALA A 201 -17.83 -3.26 -18.31
C ALA A 201 -17.60 -1.79 -17.92
N ASN A 202 -18.44 -1.21 -17.06
CA ASN A 202 -18.28 0.14 -16.50
C ASN A 202 -17.61 0.09 -15.10
N GLU A 203 -17.01 -1.05 -14.75
CA GLU A 203 -16.44 -1.37 -13.44
C GLU A 203 -17.45 -1.27 -12.28
N ARG A 204 -18.74 -1.53 -12.50
CA ARG A 204 -19.78 -1.45 -11.46
C ARG A 204 -20.17 -2.83 -10.97
N LEU A 205 -20.30 -2.97 -9.66
CA LEU A 205 -20.96 -4.13 -9.06
C LEU A 205 -22.44 -4.14 -9.43
N ILE A 206 -22.87 -5.23 -10.07
CA ILE A 206 -24.25 -5.52 -10.43
C ILE A 206 -24.69 -6.90 -9.91
N ASP A 207 -25.99 -7.03 -9.70
CA ASP A 207 -26.66 -8.19 -9.13
C ASP A 207 -27.70 -8.70 -10.12
N ASN A 208 -27.48 -9.91 -10.65
CA ASN A 208 -28.36 -10.55 -11.62
C ASN A 208 -29.35 -11.53 -10.96
N SER A 209 -29.50 -11.49 -9.64
CA SER A 209 -30.41 -12.38 -8.91
C SER A 209 -31.86 -11.89 -8.98
N PHE A 210 -32.80 -12.83 -9.15
CA PHE A 210 -34.24 -12.52 -9.25
C PHE A 210 -34.97 -12.49 -7.89
N LYS A 211 -34.32 -12.91 -6.79
CA LYS A 211 -34.95 -13.17 -5.48
C LYS A 211 -34.34 -12.38 -4.31
N SER A 212 -33.27 -11.65 -4.56
CA SER A 212 -32.48 -10.91 -3.58
C SER A 212 -32.10 -9.56 -4.19
N SER A 213 -31.60 -8.62 -3.39
CA SER A 213 -31.15 -7.34 -3.93
C SER A 213 -29.99 -6.75 -3.15
N LEU A 214 -28.87 -6.56 -3.83
CA LEU A 214 -27.71 -5.80 -3.36
C LEU A 214 -28.06 -4.39 -2.83
N SER A 215 -29.16 -3.78 -3.29
CA SER A 215 -29.62 -2.45 -2.82
C SER A 215 -29.99 -2.39 -1.34
N ARG A 216 -30.21 -3.55 -0.69
CA ARG A 216 -30.57 -3.66 0.74
C ARG A 216 -29.43 -4.18 1.61
N LEU A 217 -28.22 -4.26 1.06
CA LEU A 217 -27.02 -4.74 1.74
C LEU A 217 -26.00 -3.60 1.91
N SER A 218 -25.17 -3.71 2.95
CA SER A 218 -23.93 -2.94 3.01
C SER A 218 -22.81 -3.77 2.37
N TYR A 219 -21.92 -3.13 1.61
CA TYR A 219 -20.84 -3.83 0.92
C TYR A 219 -19.61 -2.95 0.67
N ALA A 220 -18.45 -3.61 0.54
CA ALA A 220 -17.22 -3.04 0.01
C ALA A 220 -16.71 -3.91 -1.15
N VAL A 221 -16.43 -3.27 -2.30
CA VAL A 221 -15.69 -3.87 -3.42
C VAL A 221 -14.24 -3.45 -3.28
N ILE A 222 -13.35 -4.42 -3.19
CA ILE A 222 -11.90 -4.23 -3.17
C ILE A 222 -11.34 -4.67 -4.52
N ARG A 223 -10.53 -3.82 -5.14
CA ARG A 223 -9.77 -4.16 -6.35
C ARG A 223 -8.31 -4.35 -5.97
N VAL A 224 -7.79 -5.54 -6.24
CA VAL A 224 -6.36 -5.84 -6.20
C VAL A 224 -5.84 -5.65 -7.61
N LEU A 225 -4.92 -4.71 -7.80
CA LEU A 225 -4.17 -4.55 -9.03
C LEU A 225 -2.85 -5.29 -8.91
N GLY A 226 -2.37 -5.83 -10.02
CA GLY A 226 -1.04 -6.44 -10.13
C GLY A 226 -0.23 -5.78 -11.24
N ILE A 227 1.08 -5.69 -11.05
CA ILE A 227 2.08 -5.39 -12.08
C ILE A 227 3.24 -6.38 -11.93
N LYS A 228 3.92 -6.72 -13.02
CA LYS A 228 5.11 -7.56 -12.96
C LYS A 228 6.30 -6.78 -12.38
N ARG A 229 7.17 -7.49 -11.67
CA ARG A 229 8.53 -7.05 -11.31
C ARG A 229 9.30 -6.74 -12.59
N LEU A 230 9.95 -5.58 -12.66
CA LEU A 230 10.70 -5.20 -13.85
C LEU A 230 12.08 -5.86 -13.82
N ARG A 231 12.56 -6.35 -14.96
CA ARG A 231 13.90 -6.96 -15.04
C ARG A 231 14.96 -5.87 -15.16
N GLN A 232 16.20 -6.19 -14.76
CA GLN A 232 17.38 -5.34 -15.03
C GLN A 232 17.48 -4.91 -16.51
N GLU A 233 17.07 -5.82 -17.41
CA GLU A 233 17.06 -5.62 -18.86
C GLU A 233 16.07 -4.54 -19.32
N GLU A 234 15.00 -4.30 -18.56
CA GLU A 234 13.96 -3.31 -18.85
C GLU A 234 14.34 -1.91 -18.35
N PHE A 235 15.39 -1.79 -17.54
CA PHE A 235 15.98 -0.50 -17.14
C PHE A 235 17.06 0.00 -18.09
N ARG A 236 17.46 -0.76 -19.13
CA ARG A 236 18.57 -0.40 -20.05
C ARG A 236 18.45 0.98 -20.71
N ASP A 237 17.23 1.43 -20.95
CA ASP A 237 16.92 2.73 -21.56
C ASP A 237 16.70 3.87 -20.52
N GLU A 238 16.73 3.57 -19.22
CA GLU A 238 16.59 4.58 -18.17
C GLU A 238 17.92 5.32 -17.92
N PRO A 239 17.93 6.67 -17.84
CA PRO A 239 19.18 7.44 -17.69
C PRO A 239 19.98 7.11 -16.42
N TRP A 240 19.31 6.76 -15.33
CA TRP A 240 19.96 6.40 -14.07
C TRP A 240 20.71 5.07 -14.18
N TRP A 241 20.18 4.11 -14.94
CA TRP A 241 20.80 2.81 -15.16
C TRP A 241 22.02 2.94 -16.05
N GLN A 242 21.94 3.76 -17.12
CA GLN A 242 23.08 4.03 -17.99
C GLN A 242 24.22 4.70 -17.22
N LEU A 243 23.92 5.69 -16.37
CA LEU A 243 24.90 6.31 -15.47
C LEU A 243 25.53 5.28 -14.52
N LEU A 244 24.72 4.45 -13.85
CA LEU A 244 25.20 3.41 -12.94
C LEU A 244 26.17 2.44 -13.63
N GLN A 245 25.79 1.90 -14.79
CA GLN A 245 26.65 0.96 -15.52
C GLN A 245 27.92 1.64 -16.04
N THR A 246 27.85 2.87 -16.57
CA THR A 246 29.04 3.59 -17.06
C THR A 246 30.06 3.81 -15.95
N VAL A 247 29.66 4.31 -14.78
CA VAL A 247 30.60 4.55 -13.67
C VAL A 247 31.11 3.22 -13.12
N LYS A 248 30.24 2.22 -12.94
CA LYS A 248 30.65 0.89 -12.49
C LYS A 248 31.68 0.27 -13.43
N GLU A 249 31.45 0.26 -14.74
CA GLU A 249 32.38 -0.28 -15.73
C GLU A 249 33.71 0.50 -15.76
N ASN A 250 33.70 1.83 -15.64
CA ASN A 250 34.93 2.62 -15.55
C ASN A 250 35.79 2.21 -14.35
N ILE A 251 35.18 2.03 -13.17
CA ILE A 251 35.90 1.64 -11.95
C ILE A 251 36.37 0.18 -12.04
N LEU A 252 35.52 -0.75 -12.50
CA LEU A 252 35.90 -2.17 -12.61
C LEU A 252 37.05 -2.40 -13.62
N ASN A 253 37.12 -1.59 -14.67
CA ASN A 253 38.21 -1.60 -15.65
C ASN A 253 39.47 -0.81 -15.22
N THR A 254 39.43 -0.12 -14.07
CA THR A 254 40.56 0.61 -13.52
C THR A 254 41.24 -0.20 -12.42
N ASP A 255 42.55 -0.38 -12.51
CA ASP A 255 43.36 -1.01 -11.46
C ASP A 255 44.09 0.10 -10.65
N PRO A 256 43.61 0.46 -9.44
CA PRO A 256 44.25 1.52 -8.65
C PRO A 256 45.66 1.09 -8.23
N THR A 257 46.65 1.92 -8.56
CA THR A 257 48.07 1.64 -8.29
C THR A 257 48.50 2.06 -6.90
N ASP A 258 47.79 3.01 -6.28
CA ASP A 258 48.00 3.43 -4.90
C ASP A 258 46.72 3.69 -4.10
N GLU A 259 46.89 4.01 -2.82
CA GLU A 259 45.81 4.28 -1.87
C GLU A 259 45.05 5.58 -2.17
N ARG A 260 45.66 6.51 -2.90
CA ARG A 260 45.06 7.79 -3.26
C ARG A 260 44.13 7.61 -4.46
N GLU A 261 44.58 6.93 -5.50
CA GLU A 261 43.76 6.55 -6.66
C GLU A 261 42.53 5.76 -6.21
N ARG A 262 42.70 4.82 -5.26
CA ARG A 262 41.56 4.08 -4.67
C ARG A 262 40.52 5.01 -4.03
N ARG A 263 40.93 6.02 -3.27
CA ARG A 263 40.00 6.98 -2.64
C ARG A 263 39.33 7.86 -3.68
N GLU A 264 40.08 8.35 -4.67
CA GLU A 264 39.52 9.16 -5.76
C GLU A 264 38.42 8.37 -6.53
N LEU A 265 38.58 7.05 -6.71
CA LEU A 265 37.55 6.16 -7.28
C LEU A 265 36.36 5.89 -6.34
N LEU A 266 36.59 5.78 -5.03
CA LEU A 266 35.51 5.63 -4.02
C LEU A 266 34.66 6.90 -3.91
N ASP A 267 35.29 8.08 -3.98
CA ASP A 267 34.61 9.37 -3.98
C ASP A 267 33.78 9.55 -5.26
N GLU A 268 34.33 9.18 -6.43
CA GLU A 268 33.60 9.15 -7.71
C GLU A 268 32.38 8.21 -7.65
N TRP A 269 32.55 7.04 -7.04
CA TRP A 269 31.48 6.05 -6.87
C TRP A 269 30.36 6.56 -5.97
N SER A 270 30.68 7.07 -4.77
CA SER A 270 29.69 7.58 -3.81
C SER A 270 28.89 8.74 -4.41
N PHE A 271 29.57 9.71 -5.03
CA PHE A 271 28.92 10.83 -5.73
C PHE A 271 28.00 10.35 -6.86
N SER A 272 28.41 9.33 -7.60
CA SER A 272 27.60 8.75 -8.68
C SER A 272 26.38 8.00 -8.14
N LEU A 273 26.51 7.25 -7.04
CA LEU A 273 25.37 6.61 -6.36
C LEU A 273 24.34 7.64 -5.88
N GLN A 274 24.77 8.78 -5.31
CA GLN A 274 23.87 9.89 -4.94
C GLN A 274 23.12 10.46 -6.16
N GLN A 275 23.78 10.60 -7.31
CA GLN A 275 23.11 11.04 -8.54
C GLN A 275 22.12 10.00 -9.08
N VAL A 276 22.52 8.72 -9.07
CA VAL A 276 21.68 7.61 -9.54
C VAL A 276 20.43 7.47 -8.69
N SER A 277 20.54 7.46 -7.36
CA SER A 277 19.38 7.41 -6.45
C SER A 277 18.47 8.63 -6.65
N GLY A 278 19.04 9.84 -6.73
CA GLY A 278 18.32 11.08 -6.99
C GLY A 278 17.67 11.19 -8.38
N LEU A 279 18.02 10.33 -9.34
CA LEU A 279 17.35 10.20 -10.65
C LEU A 279 16.32 9.08 -10.64
N ALA A 280 16.66 7.92 -10.07
CA ALA A 280 15.80 6.74 -10.02
C ALA A 280 14.55 6.97 -9.15
N TYR A 281 14.72 7.55 -7.96
CA TYR A 281 13.64 7.79 -7.00
C TYR A 281 12.63 8.85 -7.49
N LYS A 282 13.02 9.73 -8.41
CA LYS A 282 12.12 10.75 -9.00
C LYS A 282 11.02 10.19 -9.90
N ARG A 283 11.14 8.94 -10.39
CA ARG A 283 10.20 8.38 -11.37
C ARG A 283 9.16 7.43 -10.77
N ARG A 284 9.49 6.62 -9.75
CA ARG A 284 8.65 5.50 -9.29
C ARG A 284 8.86 5.16 -7.81
N GLU A 285 7.98 5.67 -6.95
CA GLU A 285 7.89 5.28 -5.52
C GLU A 285 7.70 3.76 -5.32
N PHE A 286 7.20 3.05 -6.34
CA PHE A 286 6.91 1.61 -6.29
C PHE A 286 8.08 0.69 -6.65
N LEU A 287 9.20 1.21 -7.13
CA LEU A 287 10.40 0.41 -7.47
C LEU A 287 11.58 0.67 -6.53
N LEU A 288 11.39 1.42 -5.43
CA LEU A 288 12.47 1.85 -4.55
C LEU A 288 13.29 0.65 -4.03
N SER A 289 12.64 -0.43 -3.61
CA SER A 289 13.32 -1.65 -3.16
C SER A 289 14.08 -2.39 -4.27
N GLU A 290 13.61 -2.34 -5.52
CA GLU A 290 14.33 -2.89 -6.68
C GLU A 290 15.55 -2.06 -7.04
N ILE A 291 15.40 -0.73 -7.02
CA ILE A 291 16.49 0.22 -7.26
C ILE A 291 17.55 0.05 -6.17
N GLN A 292 17.15 0.00 -4.89
CA GLN A 292 18.04 -0.28 -3.76
C GLN A 292 18.78 -1.61 -3.93
N GLN A 293 18.10 -2.70 -4.29
CA GLN A 293 18.72 -4.00 -4.55
C GLN A 293 19.72 -3.95 -5.72
N ILE A 294 19.41 -3.23 -6.79
CA ILE A 294 20.32 -3.02 -7.93
C ILE A 294 21.55 -2.20 -7.52
N LEU A 295 21.38 -1.13 -6.73
CA LEU A 295 22.48 -0.31 -6.23
C LEU A 295 23.34 -1.09 -5.23
N ALA A 296 22.73 -1.92 -4.38
CA ALA A 296 23.42 -2.80 -3.44
C ALA A 296 24.32 -3.82 -4.15
N VAL A 297 23.82 -4.49 -5.20
CA VAL A 297 24.66 -5.40 -6.02
C VAL A 297 25.84 -4.65 -6.63
N ALA A 298 25.59 -3.47 -7.20
CA ALA A 298 26.63 -2.65 -7.82
C ALA A 298 27.68 -2.15 -6.80
N GLN A 299 27.25 -1.76 -5.60
CA GLN A 299 28.11 -1.39 -4.47
C GLN A 299 29.05 -2.55 -4.12
N THR A 300 28.50 -3.75 -3.87
CA THR A 300 29.30 -4.93 -3.51
C THR A 300 30.32 -5.31 -4.61
N GLU A 301 29.97 -5.19 -5.90
CA GLU A 301 30.92 -5.43 -6.99
C GLU A 301 32.09 -4.43 -7.00
N VAL A 302 31.81 -3.13 -6.84
CA VAL A 302 32.83 -2.07 -6.82
C VAL A 302 33.72 -2.18 -5.58
N GLU A 303 33.13 -2.44 -4.42
CA GLU A 303 33.85 -2.57 -3.16
C GLU A 303 34.79 -3.78 -3.15
N GLN A 304 34.34 -4.94 -3.68
CA GLN A 304 35.20 -6.10 -3.87
C GLN A 304 36.40 -5.82 -4.78
N LYS A 305 36.22 -5.03 -5.85
CA LYS A 305 37.30 -4.61 -6.75
C LYS A 305 38.29 -3.66 -6.07
N LEU A 306 37.79 -2.72 -5.28
CA LEU A 306 38.60 -1.68 -4.63
C LEU A 306 39.17 -2.10 -3.27
N ARG A 307 38.82 -3.28 -2.75
CA ARG A 307 39.29 -3.78 -1.43
C ARG A 307 40.83 -3.79 -1.33
N PRO A 308 41.42 -3.36 -0.20
CA PRO A 308 42.87 -3.43 0.00
C PRO A 308 43.42 -4.85 -0.18
N GLN A 309 44.54 -5.00 -0.90
CA GLN A 309 45.20 -6.31 -1.10
C GLN A 309 45.99 -6.81 0.13
N VAL A 310 46.00 -6.04 1.23
CA VAL A 310 46.65 -6.45 2.48
C VAL A 310 45.68 -7.33 3.28
N THR A 311 46.19 -8.41 3.84
CA THR A 311 45.44 -9.46 4.55
C THR A 311 44.42 -8.92 5.54
N ALA A 312 43.26 -9.57 5.56
CA ALA A 312 42.16 -9.30 6.49
C ALA A 312 42.63 -9.33 7.96
N GLU A 313 42.76 -8.13 8.53
CA GLU A 313 42.20 -7.90 9.86
C GLU A 313 40.68 -8.06 9.75
N SER A 314 40.02 -8.51 10.81
CA SER A 314 38.62 -8.93 10.77
C SER A 314 37.74 -7.78 10.27
N PHE A 315 37.10 -8.00 9.10
CA PHE A 315 35.81 -7.37 8.83
C PHE A 315 34.85 -7.97 9.87
N ASP A 316 34.61 -7.22 10.94
CA ASP A 316 33.57 -7.55 11.88
C ASP A 316 32.24 -7.23 11.16
N ALA A 317 31.41 -8.25 10.96
CA ALA A 317 30.16 -8.16 10.17
C ALA A 317 29.06 -7.31 10.85
N GLU A 318 29.45 -6.44 11.79
CA GLU A 318 28.62 -5.51 12.55
C GLU A 318 29.04 -4.05 12.28
N ASP A 319 30.02 -3.79 11.39
CA ASP A 319 30.41 -2.43 11.02
C ASP A 319 29.23 -1.67 10.34
N GLU A 320 28.93 -0.49 10.90
CA GLU A 320 27.90 0.43 10.41
C GLU A 320 28.36 1.06 9.08
N LEU A 321 27.49 1.03 8.07
CA LEU A 321 27.73 1.73 6.81
C LEU A 321 27.75 3.25 7.05
N PRO A 322 28.52 4.04 6.27
CA PRO A 322 28.43 5.50 6.32
C PRO A 322 26.99 6.00 6.11
N ASP A 323 26.54 7.00 6.88
CA ASP A 323 25.17 7.56 6.82
C ASP A 323 24.66 7.79 5.39
N GLU A 324 25.50 8.33 4.51
CA GLU A 324 25.16 8.59 3.10
C GLU A 324 24.85 7.31 2.30
N LEU A 325 25.53 6.20 2.61
CA LEU A 325 25.24 4.89 2.01
C LEU A 325 24.03 4.23 2.67
N GLN A 326 23.80 4.42 3.98
CA GLN A 326 22.57 3.96 4.64
C GLN A 326 21.32 4.58 3.99
N ASP A 327 21.32 5.91 3.78
CA ASP A 327 20.24 6.64 3.12
C ASP A 327 20.00 6.20 1.67
N ILE A 328 21.07 5.85 0.93
CA ILE A 328 20.96 5.39 -0.47
C ILE A 328 20.46 3.95 -0.55
N LEU A 329 21.06 3.04 0.22
CA LEU A 329 20.88 1.58 0.10
C LEU A 329 19.72 1.06 0.96
N GLY A 330 19.32 1.78 2.01
CA GLY A 330 18.24 1.40 2.93
C GLY A 330 18.62 0.30 3.91
N VAL A 331 19.91 0.17 4.24
CA VAL A 331 20.48 -0.84 5.15
C VAL A 331 21.50 -0.18 6.09
N GLU A 332 21.53 -0.60 7.34
CA GLU A 332 22.37 0.00 8.39
C GLU A 332 23.78 -0.62 8.43
N THR A 333 23.90 -1.92 8.14
CA THR A 333 25.17 -2.68 8.24
C THR A 333 25.61 -3.33 6.93
N GLU A 334 26.91 -3.66 6.83
CA GLU A 334 27.42 -4.46 5.70
C GLU A 334 26.80 -5.86 5.62
N GLN A 335 26.43 -6.46 6.77
CA GLN A 335 25.77 -7.76 6.79
C GLN A 335 24.35 -7.68 6.22
N ASP A 336 23.62 -6.60 6.49
CA ASP A 336 22.30 -6.34 5.87
C ASP A 336 22.44 -6.10 4.37
N LEU A 337 23.49 -5.40 3.92
CA LEU A 337 23.81 -5.23 2.51
C LEU A 337 24.04 -6.59 1.82
N HIS A 338 24.86 -7.46 2.41
CA HIS A 338 25.10 -8.81 1.89
C HIS A 338 23.83 -9.69 1.89
N ASN A 339 22.99 -9.59 2.92
CA ASN A 339 21.69 -10.27 2.96
C ASN A 339 20.77 -9.77 1.84
N LEU A 340 20.68 -8.45 1.63
CA LEU A 340 19.85 -7.81 0.60
C LEU A 340 20.29 -8.21 -0.83
N VAL A 341 21.60 -8.25 -1.07
CA VAL A 341 22.19 -8.71 -2.34
C VAL A 341 21.88 -10.18 -2.58
N ARG A 342 22.03 -11.03 -1.57
CA ARG A 342 21.75 -12.46 -1.66
C ARG A 342 20.27 -12.73 -1.92
N ASP A 343 19.37 -12.14 -1.14
CA ASP A 343 17.91 -12.28 -1.32
C ASP A 343 17.48 -11.88 -2.74
N TYR A 344 18.11 -10.85 -3.31
CA TYR A 344 17.86 -10.43 -4.68
C TYR A 344 18.40 -11.41 -5.73
N GLN A 345 19.61 -11.96 -5.52
CA GLN A 345 20.18 -12.99 -6.39
C GLN A 345 19.38 -14.30 -6.34
N ASP A 346 19.00 -14.77 -5.15
CA ASP A 346 18.16 -15.96 -4.94
C ASP A 346 16.79 -15.76 -5.64
N ALA A 347 16.17 -14.57 -5.50
CA ALA A 347 14.92 -14.24 -6.20
C ALA A 347 15.07 -14.19 -7.73
N LEU A 348 16.18 -13.66 -8.25
CA LEU A 348 16.48 -13.67 -9.69
C LEU A 348 16.71 -15.09 -10.21
N GLU A 349 17.41 -15.95 -9.46
CA GLU A 349 17.63 -17.34 -9.88
C GLU A 349 16.31 -18.12 -9.91
N VAL A 350 15.49 -18.02 -8.85
CA VAL A 350 14.15 -18.64 -8.82
C VAL A 350 13.28 -18.14 -9.98
N SER A 351 13.30 -16.85 -10.27
CA SER A 351 12.61 -16.25 -11.43
C SER A 351 13.08 -16.87 -12.75
N GLN A 352 14.39 -17.03 -12.96
CA GLN A 352 14.95 -17.67 -14.15
C GLN A 352 14.64 -19.17 -14.24
N GLN A 353 14.65 -19.90 -13.12
CA GLN A 353 14.31 -21.32 -13.08
C GLN A 353 12.83 -21.55 -13.42
N LEU A 354 11.92 -20.73 -12.87
CA LEU A 354 10.50 -20.77 -13.19
C LEU A 354 10.25 -20.47 -14.67
N LEU A 355 10.91 -19.45 -15.24
CA LEU A 355 10.78 -19.13 -16.67
C LEU A 355 11.18 -20.32 -17.57
N LYS A 356 12.29 -21.00 -17.26
CA LYS A 356 12.71 -22.23 -17.98
C LYS A 356 11.76 -23.42 -17.80
N GLN A 357 10.90 -23.41 -16.78
CA GLN A 357 9.85 -24.42 -16.57
C GLN A 357 8.54 -24.06 -17.29
N TYR A 358 8.31 -22.77 -17.59
CA TYR A 358 7.13 -22.29 -18.33
C TYR A 358 7.39 -22.10 -19.84
N GLU A 359 8.65 -22.01 -20.28
CA GLU A 359 9.05 -22.14 -21.69
C GLU A 359 9.04 -23.62 -22.13
N LEU A 360 7.84 -24.10 -22.51
CA LEU A 360 7.58 -25.37 -23.21
C LEU A 360 7.64 -25.22 -24.73
#